data_AF-A0A5C7QK45-F1
#
_entry.id   AF-A0A5C7QK45-F1
#
_cell.length_a   1.000
_cell.length_b   1.000
_cell.length_c   1.000
_cell.angle_alpha   90.00
_cell.angle_beta   90.00
_cell.angle_gamma   90.00
#
_symmetry.space_group_name_H-M   'P 1'
#
loop_
_entity.id
_entity.type
_entity.pdbx_description
1 polymer ?
#
loop_
_entity_poly.entity_id
_entity_poly.type
_entity_poly.pdbx_seq_one_letter_code
_entity_poly.pdbx_strand_id
1 'polypeptide(L)' 'MQAIYLNPLTDFGFKKLFREEPNKDLLISFLNTLLPEQHQISQLSYTKNEYQGISAA' A
#
# COMPACT_ATOMS: atom_id res chain seq x y z
N MET A 1 -20.52 -16.18 5.42
CA MET A 1 -19.16 -15.73 5.05
C MET A 1 -18.54 -15.12 6.29
N GLN A 2 -17.38 -15.61 6.74
CA GLN A 2 -16.69 -15.00 7.88
C GLN A 2 -16.03 -13.70 7.42
N ALA A 3 -16.23 -12.61 8.16
CA ALA A 3 -15.55 -11.34 7.89
C ALA A 3 -14.05 -11.51 8.15
N ILE A 4 -13.22 -11.24 7.14
CA ILE A 4 -11.77 -11.23 7.28
C ILE A 4 -11.36 -9.81 7.67
N TYR A 5 -10.84 -9.65 8.89
CA TYR A 5 -10.28 -8.39 9.34
C TYR A 5 -8.80 -8.34 8.93
N LEU A 6 -8.46 -7.34 8.13
CA LEU A 6 -7.09 -7.06 7.69
C LEU A 6 -6.59 -5.83 8.42
N ASN A 7 -5.43 -5.96 9.08
CA ASN A 7 -4.76 -4.81 9.66
C ASN A 7 -3.86 -4.15 8.59
N PRO A 8 -4.21 -2.96 8.05
CA PRO A 8 -3.42 -2.29 7.03
C PRO A 8 -2.04 -1.85 7.53
N LEU A 9 -1.79 -1.82 8.84
CA LEU A 9 -0.49 -1.46 9.43
C LEU A 9 0.49 -2.63 9.46
N THR A 10 0.06 -3.85 9.10
CA THR A 10 0.95 -5.00 8.95
C THR A 10 1.43 -5.12 7.51
N ASP A 11 2.64 -5.61 7.29
CA ASP A 11 3.17 -5.87 5.94
C ASP A 11 2.21 -6.75 5.10
N PHE A 12 1.65 -7.80 5.71
CA PHE A 12 0.67 -8.67 5.05
C PHE A 12 -0.62 -7.93 4.69
N GLY A 13 -1.22 -7.21 5.64
CA GLY A 13 -2.48 -6.50 5.40
C GLY A 13 -2.32 -5.37 4.40
N PHE A 14 -1.22 -4.61 4.50
CA PHE A 14 -0.88 -3.56 3.54
C PHE A 14 -0.73 -4.13 2.12
N LYS A 15 0.07 -5.20 1.95
CA LYS A 15 0.22 -5.86 0.65
C LYS A 15 -1.12 -6.41 0.16
N LYS A 16 -1.92 -7.03 1.03
CA LYS A 16 -3.21 -7.60 0.62
C LYS A 16 -4.20 -6.53 0.14
N LEU A 17 -4.13 -5.32 0.70
CA LEU A 17 -5.01 -4.22 0.36
C LEU A 17 -4.51 -3.39 -0.84
N PHE A 18 -3.20 -3.18 -0.97
CA PHE A 18 -2.65 -2.17 -1.89
C PHE A 18 -1.71 -2.71 -2.97
N ARG A 19 -1.52 -4.04 -3.11
CA ARG A 19 -0.57 -4.62 -4.08
C ARG A 19 -1.10 -4.73 -5.51
N GLU A 20 -2.41 -4.64 -5.69
CA GLU A 20 -3.06 -4.81 -6.99
C GLU A 20 -3.24 -3.46 -7.69
N GLU A 21 -2.97 -3.38 -9.00
CA GLU A 21 -3.17 -2.18 -9.83
C GLU A 21 -4.52 -1.46 -9.62
N PRO A 22 -5.69 -2.13 -9.50
CA PRO A 22 -6.96 -1.44 -9.22
C PRO A 22 -7.00 -0.72 -7.86
N ASN A 23 -6.15 -1.11 -6.91
CA ASN A 23 -6.12 -0.53 -5.56
C ASN A 23 -5.09 0.61 -5.44
N LYS A 24 -4.52 1.04 -6.57
CA LYS A 24 -3.48 2.07 -6.62
C LYS A 24 -3.99 3.44 -6.21
N ASP A 25 -5.21 3.80 -6.62
CA ASP A 25 -5.85 5.05 -6.21
C ASP A 25 -6.13 5.06 -4.70
N LEU A 26 -6.48 3.90 -4.12
CA LEU A 26 -6.64 3.74 -2.68
C LEU A 26 -5.30 3.93 -1.95
N LEU A 27 -4.22 3.39 -2.50
CA LEU A 27 -2.87 3.57 -1.95
C LEU A 27 -2.46 5.04 -1.99
N ILE A 28 -2.65 5.72 -3.11
CA ILE A 28 -2.35 7.15 -3.26
C ILE A 28 -3.15 7.95 -2.24
N SER A 29 -4.47 7.73 -2.15
CA SER A 29 -5.34 8.41 -1.19
C SER A 29 -4.88 8.17 0.25
N PHE A 30 -4.56 6.94 0.62
CA PHE A 30 -4.06 6.60 1.95
C PHE A 30 -2.76 7.34 2.28
N LEU A 31 -1.75 7.28 1.41
CA LEU A 31 -0.46 7.97 1.63
C LEU A 31 -0.66 9.48 1.73
N ASN A 32 -1.53 10.04 0.90
CA ASN A 32 -1.87 11.46 0.90
C ASN A 32 -2.57 11.94 2.18
N THR A 33 -3.20 11.05 2.96
CA THR A 33 -3.69 11.42 4.31
C THR A 33 -2.57 11.63 5.32
N LEU A 34 -1.39 11.03 5.08
CA LEU A 34 -0.22 11.12 5.94
C LEU A 34 0.73 12.23 5.50
N LEU A 35 0.71 12.57 4.21
CA LEU A 35 1.60 13.57 3.62
C LEU A 35 1.00 14.98 3.70
N PRO A 36 1.82 16.02 3.95
CA PRO A 36 1.35 17.40 3.89
C PRO A 36 1.03 17.82 2.45
N GLU A 37 0.25 18.89 2.27
CA GLU A 37 -0.28 19.33 0.97
C GLU A 37 0.80 19.52 -0.13
N GLN A 38 1.98 20.03 0.24
CA GLN A 38 3.08 20.24 -0.70
C GLN A 38 3.74 18.95 -1.22
N HIS A 39 3.47 17.80 -0.61
CA HIS A 39 4.06 16.51 -0.95
C HIS A 39 3.02 15.48 -1.44
N GLN A 40 1.85 15.95 -1.85
CA GLN A 40 0.78 15.06 -2.33
C GLN A 40 1.21 14.30 -3.59
N ILE A 41 0.99 12.99 -3.57
CA ILE A 41 1.31 12.09 -4.66
C ILE A 41 0.20 12.20 -5.71
N SER A 42 0.55 12.61 -6.92
CA SER A 42 -0.37 12.63 -8.08
C SER A 42 -0.29 11.36 -8.92
N GLN A 43 0.88 10.73 -8.96
CA GLN A 43 1.09 9.49 -9.71
C GLN A 43 2.02 8.57 -8.91
N LEU A 44 1.62 7.31 -8.81
CA LEU A 44 2.42 6.23 -8.26
C LEU A 44 2.68 5.21 -9.38
N SER A 45 3.76 4.44 -9.32
CA SER A 45 3.99 3.31 -10.21
C SER A 45 4.53 2.16 -9.38
N TYR A 46 3.91 0.99 -9.51
CA TYR A 46 4.49 -0.22 -8.93
C TYR A 46 5.72 -0.61 -9.75
N THR A 47 6.85 -0.70 -9.07
CA THR A 47 8.05 -1.28 -9.66
C THR A 47 7.88 -2.79 -9.76
N LYS A 48 8.51 -3.42 -10.75
CA LYS A 48 8.57 -4.89 -10.79
C LYS A 48 9.21 -5.36 -9.49
N ASN A 49 8.54 -6.28 -8.79
CA ASN A 49 9.01 -6.90 -7.55
C ASN A 49 10.27 -7.75 -7.84
N GLU A 50 11.42 -7.12 -8.09
CA GLU A 50 12.72 -7.80 -8.10
C GLU A 50 13.32 -7.83 -6.69
N TYR A 51 12.75 -7.08 -5.75
CA TYR A 51 13.16 -7.07 -4.35
C TYR A 51 12.05 -7.65 -3.48
N GLN A 52 12.21 -8.93 -3.09
CA GLN A 52 11.59 -9.41 -1.86
C GLN A 52 12.11 -8.52 -0.73
N GLY A 53 11.22 -7.74 -0.11
CA GLY A 53 11.57 -6.98 1.08
C GLY A 53 12.31 -7.87 2.06
N ILE A 54 13.48 -7.44 2.51
CA ILE A 54 14.32 -8.19 3.43
C ILE A 54 13.48 -8.41 4.68
N SER A 55 13.05 -9.64 4.91
CA SER A 55 12.48 -10.02 6.21
C SER A 55 13.66 -10.00 7.17
N ALA A 56 13.72 -9.00 8.04
CA ALA A 56 14.70 -9.00 9.12
C ALA A 56 14.43 -10.25 9.97
N ALA A 57 15.39 -11.17 9.96
CA ALA A 57 15.43 -12.34 10.83
C ALA A 57 15.90 -11.94 12.23
#